data_AF-A0A821TMV3-F1
#
_entry.id   AF-A0A821TMV3-F1
#
_cell.length_a   1.000
_cell.length_b   1.000
_cell.length_c   1.000
_cell.angle_alpha   90.00
_cell.angle_beta   90.00
_cell.angle_gamma   90.00
#
_symmetry.space_group_name_H-M   'P 1'
#
loop_
_entity.id
_entity.type
_entity.pdbx_description
1 polymer ?
#
loop_
_entity_poly.entity_id
_entity_poly.type
_entity_poly.pdbx_seq_one_letter_code
_entity_poly.pdbx_strand_id
1 'polypeptide(L)' 'SFSGIPVITVSFNDVPVAVVSFTSIGVAVVSFSDGSVIVVSFTSIGVAVVSFSDGSVTVVSFSGVPVAVVSFTSIGVAVV' A
#
# COMPACT_ATOMS: atom_id res chain seq x y z
N SER A 1 -28.16 7.03 10.23
CA SER A 1 -27.11 6.03 10.52
C SER A 1 -25.94 6.29 9.61
N PHE A 2 -24.87 6.90 10.11
CA PHE A 2 -23.60 6.89 9.40
C PHE A 2 -22.89 5.60 9.82
N SER A 3 -23.04 4.55 9.00
CA SER A 3 -22.16 3.38 9.09
C SER A 3 -20.75 3.88 8.78
N GLY A 4 -19.88 3.89 9.78
CA GLY A 4 -18.53 4.44 9.64
C GLY A 4 -17.77 3.74 8.53
N ILE A 5 -17.20 4.53 7.62
CA ILE A 5 -16.30 4.05 6.58
C ILE A 5 -15.07 3.46 7.29
N PRO A 6 -14.76 2.16 7.15
CA PRO A 6 -13.63 1.56 7.86
C PRO A 6 -12.31 2.16 7.39
N VAL A 7 -11.49 2.59 8.35
CA VAL A 7 -10.14 3.13 8.14
C VAL A 7 -9.14 2.14 8.71
N ILE A 8 -8.12 1.78 7.92
CA ILE A 8 -7.04 0.89 8.33
C ILE A 8 -5.70 1.59 8.13
N THR A 9 -4.83 1.47 9.13
CA THR A 9 -3.43 1.92 9.07
C THR A 9 -2.52 0.73 9.36
N VAL A 10 -1.56 0.45 8.49
CA VAL A 10 -0.58 -0.64 8.66
C VAL A 10 0.83 -0.15 8.33
N SER A 11 1.81 -0.58 9.11
CA SER A 11 3.23 -0.30 8.86
C SER A 11 4.04 -1.60 8.89
N PHE A 12 4.93 -1.75 7.92
CA PHE A 12 5.89 -2.84 7.79
C PHE A 12 7.30 -2.26 7.89
N ASN A 13 8.16 -2.84 8.72
CA ASN A 13 9.56 -2.43 8.87
C ASN A 13 10.47 -3.67 8.77
N ASP A 14 11.63 -3.51 8.14
CA ASP A 14 12.68 -4.53 8.01
C ASP A 14 12.14 -5.85 7.44
N VAL A 15 11.38 -5.74 6.34
CA VAL A 15 10.72 -6.88 5.71
C VAL A 15 11.42 -7.26 4.42
N PRO A 16 12.24 -8.32 4.37
CA PRO A 16 12.97 -8.68 3.16
C PRO A 16 12.04 -8.98 1.98
N VAL A 17 10.91 -9.66 2.23
CA VAL A 17 9.87 -9.93 1.23
C VAL A 17 8.49 -9.75 1.83
N ALA A 18 7.63 -8.95 1.19
CA ALA A 18 6.24 -8.75 1.60
C ALA A 18 5.28 -8.95 0.43
N VAL A 19 4.20 -9.71 0.65
CA VAL A 19 3.06 -9.81 -0.27
C VAL A 19 1.79 -9.54 0.52
N VAL A 20 1.08 -8.46 0.20
CA VAL A 20 -0.07 -7.99 0.99
C VAL A 20 -1.23 -7.59 0.09
N SER A 21 -2.45 -7.90 0.52
CA SER A 21 -3.69 -7.55 -0.18
C SER A 21 -4.66 -6.85 0.77
N PHE A 22 -5.25 -5.76 0.30
CA PHE A 22 -6.28 -4.99 0.99
C PHE A 22 -7.57 -5.01 0.18
N THR A 23 -8.69 -5.35 0.82
CA THR A 23 -9.98 -5.51 0.13
C THR A 23 -11.15 -4.88 0.89
N SER A 24 -12.04 -4.18 0.20
CA SER A 24 -13.33 -3.71 0.75
C SER A 24 -13.19 -2.79 1.96
N ILE A 25 -12.25 -1.83 1.89
CA ILE A 25 -11.96 -0.86 2.94
C ILE A 25 -12.35 0.53 2.45
N GLY A 26 -12.81 1.38 3.36
CA GLY A 26 -13.05 2.76 3.07
C GLY A 26 -11.78 3.56 2.77
N VAL A 27 -10.86 3.57 3.73
CA VAL A 27 -9.56 4.22 3.61
C VAL A 27 -8.45 3.29 4.10
N ALA A 28 -7.39 3.13 3.31
CA ALA A 28 -6.19 2.40 3.67
C ALA A 28 -4.98 3.33 3.67
N VAL A 29 -4.23 3.38 4.77
CA VAL A 29 -2.94 4.05 4.89
C VAL A 29 -1.88 3.01 5.19
N VAL A 30 -0.94 2.81 4.28
CA VAL A 30 0.04 1.72 4.37
C VAL A 30 1.45 2.26 4.20
N SER A 31 2.36 1.84 5.07
CA SER A 31 3.77 2.24 5.03
C SER A 31 4.68 1.02 5.02
N PHE A 32 5.69 1.04 4.16
CA PHE A 32 6.78 0.06 4.16
C PHE A 32 8.09 0.80 4.33
N SER A 33 8.92 0.33 5.25
CA SER A 33 10.29 0.79 5.46
C SER A 33 11.23 -0.40 5.42
N ASP A 34 12.35 -0.25 4.71
CA ASP A 34 13.40 -1.25 4.55
C ASP A 34 12.88 -2.63 4.10
N GLY A 35 12.72 -2.80 2.79
CA GLY A 35 12.35 -4.09 2.23
C GLY A 35 12.94 -4.37 0.86
N SER A 36 13.36 -5.60 0.61
CA SER A 36 13.99 -5.93 -0.68
C SER A 36 12.95 -6.11 -1.79
N VAL A 37 11.89 -6.90 -1.56
CA VAL A 37 10.84 -7.16 -2.55
C VAL A 37 9.46 -6.99 -1.94
N ILE A 38 8.67 -6.05 -2.44
CA ILE A 38 7.34 -5.75 -1.92
C ILE A 38 6.31 -5.82 -3.04
N VAL A 39 5.26 -6.61 -2.84
CA VAL A 39 4.11 -6.70 -3.73
C VAL A 39 2.84 -6.37 -2.94
N VAL A 40 2.13 -5.34 -3.38
CA VAL A 40 0.91 -4.87 -2.72
C VAL A 40 -0.23 -4.75 -3.72
N SER A 41 -1.42 -5.13 -3.27
CA SER A 41 -2.66 -5.04 -4.06
C SER A 41 -3.79 -4.43 -3.25
N PHE A 42 -4.52 -3.50 -3.88
CA PHE A 42 -5.70 -2.86 -3.32
C PHE A 42 -6.90 -3.13 -4.23
N THR A 43 -7.96 -3.71 -3.67
CA THR A 43 -9.20 -4.00 -4.40
C THR A 43 -10.40 -3.40 -3.70
N SER A 44 -11.22 -2.64 -4.43
CA SER A 44 -12.45 -2.03 -3.91
C SER A 44 -12.20 -1.20 -2.65
N ILE A 45 -11.21 -0.32 -2.72
CA ILE A 45 -10.83 0.60 -1.63
C ILE A 45 -11.30 1.99 -2.00
N GLY A 46 -11.90 2.75 -1.08
CA GLY A 46 -12.32 4.13 -1.36
C GLY A 46 -11.12 5.08 -1.56
N VAL A 47 -10.18 5.08 -0.62
CA VAL A 47 -8.93 5.85 -0.71
C VAL A 47 -7.76 4.99 -0.26
N ALA A 48 -6.70 4.93 -1.05
CA ALA A 48 -5.45 4.28 -0.69
C ALA A 48 -4.30 5.29 -0.66
N VAL A 49 -3.58 5.34 0.47
CA VAL A 49 -2.33 6.11 0.62
C VAL A 49 -1.22 5.13 0.99
N VAL A 50 -0.19 5.06 0.17
CA VAL A 50 0.87 4.07 0.30
C VAL A 50 2.24 4.72 0.21
N SER A 51 3.11 4.39 1.16
CA SER A 51 4.45 4.95 1.26
C SER A 51 5.48 3.82 1.29
N PHE A 52 6.55 3.94 0.51
CA PHE A 52 7.68 3.02 0.53
C PHE A 52 8.98 3.79 0.76
N SER A 53 9.72 3.39 1.79
CA SER A 53 11.02 3.94 2.17
C SER A 53 12.04 2.82 2.10
N ASP A 54 13.11 3.02 1.34
CA ASP A 54 14.24 2.09 1.16
C ASP A 54 13.84 0.67 0.71
N GLY A 55 14.10 0.36 -0.56
CA GLY A 55 13.86 -0.98 -1.08
C GLY A 55 14.34 -1.24 -2.49
N SER A 56 14.41 -2.52 -2.88
CA SER A 56 14.96 -2.88 -4.20
C SER A 56 13.88 -2.97 -5.28
N VAL A 57 12.80 -3.70 -5.04
CA VAL A 57 11.72 -3.93 -6.01
C VAL A 57 10.37 -3.78 -5.33
N THR A 58 9.54 -2.88 -5.87
CA THR A 58 8.17 -2.66 -5.40
C THR A 58 7.18 -2.77 -6.55
N VAL A 59 6.11 -3.55 -6.35
CA VAL A 59 4.98 -3.65 -7.26
C VAL A 59 3.71 -3.30 -6.48
N VAL A 60 2.96 -2.33 -6.97
CA VAL A 60 1.68 -1.91 -6.43
C VAL A 60 0.62 -2.12 -7.50
N SER A 61 -0.59 -2.51 -7.10
CA SER A 61 -1.71 -2.66 -8.01
C SER A 61 -3.00 -2.15 -7.39
N PHE A 62 -3.82 -1.49 -8.19
CA PHE A 62 -5.10 -0.93 -7.78
C PHE A 62 -6.22 -1.42 -8.69
N SER A 63 -7.29 -1.93 -8.09
CA SER A 63 -8.52 -2.33 -8.79
C SER A 63 -9.73 -1.75 -8.08
N GLY A 64 -10.54 -0.95 -8.78
CA GLY A 64 -11.71 -0.30 -8.17
C GLY A 64 -11.34 0.65 -7.03
N VAL A 65 -10.22 1.38 -7.15
CA VAL A 65 -9.76 2.38 -6.17
C VAL A 65 -9.88 3.77 -6.80
N PRO A 66 -10.85 4.60 -6.39
CA PRO A 66 -11.08 5.90 -7.03
C PRO A 66 -10.03 6.94 -6.66
N VAL A 67 -9.36 6.81 -5.50
CA VAL A 67 -8.25 7.69 -5.10
C VAL A 67 -7.07 6.86 -4.60
N ALA A 68 -5.94 6.97 -5.28
CA ALA A 68 -4.68 6.34 -4.90
C ALA A 68 -3.55 7.37 -4.85
N VAL A 69 -2.81 7.39 -3.75
CA VAL A 69 -1.57 8.15 -3.59
C VAL A 69 -0.45 7.17 -3.26
N VAL A 70 0.62 7.21 -4.05
CA VAL A 70 1.79 6.35 -3.85
C VAL A 70 3.05 7.21 -3.82
N SER A 71 3.85 7.04 -2.78
CA SER A 71 5.10 7.77 -2.57
C SER A 71 6.28 6.82 -2.43
N PHE A 72 7.39 7.17 -3.08
CA PHE A 72 8.66 6.43 -3.06
C PHE A 72 9.80 7.38 -2.72
N THR A 73 10.64 7.03 -1.75
CA THR A 73 11.82 7.85 -1.38
C THR A 73 13.11 7.28 -1.96
N SER A 74 13.34 5.98 -1.84
CA SER A 74 14.60 5.32 -2.21
C SER A 74 14.35 3.91 -2.73
N ILE A 75 13.62 3.79 -3.84
CA ILE A 75 13.30 2.50 -4.45
C ILE A 75 14.16 2.27 -5.70
N GLY A 76 14.74 1.09 -5.83
CA GLY A 76 15.47 0.68 -7.02
C GLY A 76 14.55 0.57 -8.25
N VAL A 77 13.51 -0.25 -8.15
CA VAL A 77 12.50 -0.47 -9.20
C VAL A 77 11.10 -0.39 -8.61
N ALA A 78 10.25 0.45 -9.21
CA ALA A 78 8.85 0.58 -8.84
C ALA A 78 7.93 0.35 -10.04
N VAL A 79 6.88 -0.44 -9.85
CA VAL A 79 5.76 -0.62 -10.77
C VAL A 79 4.48 -0.31 -10.00
N VAL A 80 3.58 0.48 -10.60
CA VAL A 80 2.30 0.90 -10.01
C VAL A 80 1.18 0.73 -11.03
#